data_AF-A0A355RJ57-F1
#
_entry.id   AF-A0A355RJ57-F1
#
_cell.length_a   1.000
_cell.length_b   1.000
_cell.length_c   1.000
_cell.angle_alpha   90.00
_cell.angle_beta   90.00
_cell.angle_gamma   90.00
#
_symmetry.space_group_name_H-M   'P 1'
#
loop_
_entity.id
_entity.type
_entity.pdbx_description
1 polymer ?
#
loop_
_entity_poly.entity_id
_entity_poly.type
_entity_poly.pdbx_seq_one_letter_code
_entity_poly.pdbx_strand_id
1 'polypeptide(L)'
;MEEVCQIIQTISSVIGVVVAVFIPVWIMHNQRYENLLQNYLSTDFAASIKGVIDFFKDDCNSDVNRIADAYKERFEKDFSPSASDKKASSDKLHFQRSMLNNFFWGLNSCAKSSLFLRHKIKNEFTRNEAYICKILIYMNLAVDSNPDFFKNVSDIKYEPMPKTKGMNNSLKNVYEILKDQTRWIK
;
A
#
# COMPACT_ATOMS: atom_id res chain seq x y z
N MET A 1 -49.43 30.87 3.09
CA MET A 1 -48.26 30.81 4.00
C MET A 1 -48.00 29.40 4.49
N GLU A 2 -49.02 28.63 4.89
CA GLU A 2 -48.84 27.23 5.35
C GLU A 2 -48.19 26.30 4.32
N GLU A 3 -48.58 26.36 3.04
CA GLU A 3 -47.98 25.53 1.99
C GLU A 3 -46.47 25.81 1.79
N VAL A 4 -46.05 27.07 1.88
CA VAL A 4 -44.64 27.47 1.77
C VAL A 4 -43.84 26.91 2.95
N CYS A 5 -44.39 26.95 4.16
CA CYS A 5 -43.76 26.36 5.34
C CYS A 5 -43.63 24.82 5.22
N GLN A 6 -44.64 24.14 4.71
CA GLN A 6 -44.60 22.68 4.50
C GLN A 6 -43.54 22.27 3.45
N ILE A 7 -43.42 23.04 2.37
CA ILE A 7 -42.39 22.80 1.34
C ILE A 7 -40.99 23.01 1.93
N ILE A 8 -40.77 24.08 2.70
CA ILE A 8 -39.47 24.35 3.35
C ILE A 8 -39.12 23.26 4.37
N GLN A 9 -40.09 22.80 5.17
CA GLN A 9 -39.89 21.69 6.11
C GLN A 9 -39.52 20.41 5.38
N THR A 10 -40.22 20.08 4.30
CA THR A 10 -39.94 18.89 3.49
C THR A 10 -38.54 18.94 2.89
N ILE A 11 -38.15 20.06 2.29
CA ILE A 11 -36.79 20.27 1.75
C ILE A 11 -35.74 20.12 2.85
N SER A 12 -35.97 20.73 4.01
CA SER A 12 -35.04 20.65 5.15
C SER A 12 -34.91 19.23 5.69
N SER A 13 -36.00 18.46 5.75
CA SER A 13 -35.98 17.06 6.14
C SER A 13 -35.21 16.20 5.12
N VAL A 14 -35.41 16.43 3.82
CA VAL A 14 -34.67 15.71 2.76
C VAL A 14 -33.18 16.04 2.84
N ILE A 15 -32.81 17.32 3.01
CA ILE A 15 -31.41 17.73 3.22
C ILE A 15 -30.86 17.07 4.48
N GLY A 16 -31.62 17.05 5.58
CA GLY A 16 -31.21 16.41 6.83
C GLY A 16 -30.90 14.92 6.67
N VAL A 17 -31.72 14.18 5.91
CA VAL A 17 -31.47 12.76 5.61
C VAL A 17 -30.21 12.58 4.75
N VAL A 18 -30.03 13.41 3.73
CA VAL A 18 -28.81 13.40 2.90
C VAL A 18 -27.58 13.66 3.78
N VAL A 19 -27.59 14.72 4.57
CA VAL A 19 -26.50 15.05 5.50
C VAL A 19 -26.21 13.91 6.46
N ALA A 20 -27.25 13.29 7.04
CA ALA A 20 -27.12 12.19 8.01
C ALA A 20 -26.50 10.92 7.41
N VAL A 21 -26.67 10.66 6.12
CA VAL A 21 -26.09 9.47 5.45
C VAL A 21 -24.70 9.78 4.88
N PHE A 22 -24.53 10.93 4.23
CA PHE A 22 -23.28 11.23 3.51
C PHE A 22 -22.16 11.68 4.43
N ILE A 23 -22.43 12.43 5.52
CA ILE A 23 -21.40 12.90 6.44
C ILE A 23 -20.66 11.73 7.13
N PRO A 24 -21.34 10.74 7.75
CA PRO A 24 -20.63 9.64 8.42
C PRO A 24 -19.75 8.82 7.47
N VAL A 25 -20.23 8.58 6.24
CA VAL A 25 -19.46 7.86 5.21
C VAL A 25 -18.21 8.65 4.83
N TRP A 26 -18.34 9.97 4.66
CA TRP A 26 -17.21 10.84 4.37
C TRP A 26 -16.19 10.88 5.52
N ILE A 27 -16.65 10.98 6.77
CA ILE A 27 -15.81 10.93 7.97
C ILE A 27 -15.05 9.62 8.03
N MET A 28 -15.72 8.48 7.83
CA MET A 28 -15.11 7.15 7.87
C MET A 28 -13.99 7.01 6.82
N HIS A 29 -14.21 7.50 5.59
CA HIS A 29 -13.18 7.46 4.54
C HIS A 29 -11.98 8.35 4.87
N ASN A 30 -12.21 9.55 5.43
CA ASN A 30 -11.13 10.42 5.87
C ASN A 30 -10.37 9.82 7.05
N GLN A 31 -11.04 9.24 8.05
CA GLN A 31 -10.39 8.57 9.17
C GLN A 31 -9.51 7.41 8.70
N ARG A 32 -9.98 6.61 7.73
CA ARG A 32 -9.16 5.56 7.11
C ARG A 32 -7.91 6.14 6.43
N TYR A 33 -8.05 7.28 5.76
CA TYR A 33 -6.92 7.95 5.11
C TYR A 33 -5.93 8.51 6.14
N GLU A 34 -6.40 9.17 7.19
CA GLU A 34 -5.55 9.68 8.26
C GLU A 34 -4.81 8.55 8.99
N ASN A 35 -5.47 7.42 9.26
CA ASN A 35 -4.80 6.24 9.82
C ASN A 35 -3.71 5.68 8.90
N LEU A 36 -3.91 5.73 7.58
CA LEU A 36 -2.87 5.36 6.61
C LEU A 36 -1.71 6.36 6.65
N LEU A 37 -1.98 7.66 6.76
CA LEU A 37 -0.92 8.67 6.89
C LEU A 37 -0.12 8.51 8.19
N GLN A 38 -0.77 8.15 9.30
CA GLN A 38 -0.05 7.83 10.54
C GLN A 38 0.89 6.64 10.34
N ASN A 39 0.46 5.60 9.64
CA ASN A 39 1.34 4.48 9.27
C ASN A 39 2.48 4.93 8.36
N TYR A 40 2.22 5.81 7.39
CA TYR A 40 3.25 6.35 6.49
C TYR A 40 4.35 7.12 7.25
N LEU A 41 3.97 7.85 8.32
CA LEU A 41 4.90 8.61 9.16
C LEU A 41 5.61 7.76 10.22
N SER A 42 5.28 6.48 10.33
CA SER A 42 5.88 5.58 11.31
C SER A 42 7.33 5.22 10.95
N THR A 43 8.14 4.96 11.97
CA THR A 43 9.53 4.51 11.81
C THR A 43 9.61 3.18 11.06
N ASP A 44 8.65 2.28 11.30
CA ASP A 44 8.61 0.95 10.68
C ASP A 44 8.33 1.04 9.17
N PHE A 45 7.51 2.02 8.77
CA PHE A 45 7.25 2.28 7.36
C PHE A 45 8.47 2.86 6.66
N ALA A 46 9.14 3.83 7.28
CA ALA A 46 10.40 4.38 6.77
C ALA A 46 11.48 3.30 6.64
N ALA A 47 11.60 2.42 7.64
CA ALA A 47 12.51 1.28 7.61
C ALA A 47 12.15 0.29 6.49
N SER A 48 10.86 0.04 6.25
CA SER A 48 10.39 -0.83 5.17
C SER A 48 10.68 -0.25 3.78
N ILE A 49 10.47 1.05 3.59
CA ILE A 49 10.86 1.76 2.36
C ILE A 49 12.37 1.61 2.14
N LYS A 50 13.17 1.91 3.16
CA LYS A 50 14.62 1.80 3.09
C LYS A 50 15.04 0.37 2.73
N GLY A 51 14.48 -0.63 3.40
CA GLY A 51 14.79 -2.04 3.13
C GLY A 51 14.48 -2.48 1.70
N VAL A 52 13.35 -2.05 1.12
CA VAL A 52 13.01 -2.34 -0.28
C VAL A 52 13.91 -1.57 -1.26
N ILE A 53 14.26 -0.32 -0.96
CA ILE A 53 15.18 0.46 -1.80
C ILE A 53 16.59 -0.13 -1.76
N ASP A 54 17.09 -0.46 -0.58
CA ASP A 54 18.42 -1.07 -0.40
C ASP A 54 18.47 -2.43 -1.11
N PHE A 55 17.43 -3.27 -0.96
CA PHE A 55 17.31 -4.50 -1.74
C PHE A 55 17.38 -4.26 -3.25
N PHE A 56 16.64 -3.27 -3.75
CA PHE A 56 16.64 -2.98 -5.19
C PHE A 56 18.00 -2.45 -5.67
N LYS A 57 18.66 -1.62 -4.87
CA LYS A 57 19.97 -1.05 -5.23
C LYS A 57 21.10 -2.05 -5.11
N ASP A 58 21.20 -2.72 -3.97
CA ASP A 58 22.36 -3.50 -3.56
C ASP A 58 22.25 -4.95 -4.04
N ASP A 59 21.10 -5.59 -3.87
CA ASP A 59 20.91 -7.01 -4.24
C ASP A 59 20.56 -7.13 -5.74
N CYS A 60 19.78 -6.19 -6.28
CA CYS A 60 19.32 -6.23 -7.68
C CYS A 60 20.16 -5.37 -8.64
N ASN A 61 21.16 -4.61 -8.17
CA ASN A 61 21.91 -3.63 -8.96
C ASN A 61 21.01 -2.64 -9.74
N SER A 62 19.88 -2.24 -9.15
CA SER A 62 18.86 -1.39 -9.78
C SER A 62 18.24 -1.95 -11.06
N ASP A 63 18.26 -3.27 -11.26
CA ASP A 63 17.63 -3.96 -12.39
C ASP A 63 16.38 -4.72 -11.94
N VAL A 64 15.22 -4.38 -12.52
CA VAL A 64 13.94 -5.04 -12.21
C VAL A 64 13.90 -6.50 -12.63
N ASN A 65 14.68 -6.90 -13.63
CA ASN A 65 14.71 -8.29 -14.11
C ASN A 65 15.39 -9.22 -13.08
N ARG A 66 16.23 -8.67 -12.21
CA ARG A 66 16.95 -9.42 -11.18
C ARG A 66 16.16 -9.60 -9.89
N ILE A 67 15.03 -8.90 -9.76
CA ILE A 67 14.21 -8.92 -8.54
C ILE A 67 13.76 -10.34 -8.19
N ALA A 68 13.40 -11.17 -9.18
CA ALA A 68 12.87 -12.50 -8.89
C ALA A 68 13.90 -13.40 -8.20
N ASP A 69 15.09 -13.52 -8.78
CA ASP A 69 16.16 -14.37 -8.25
C ASP A 69 16.73 -13.81 -6.95
N ALA A 70 17.02 -12.50 -6.90
CA ALA A 70 17.56 -11.84 -5.71
C ALA A 70 16.58 -11.90 -4.54
N TYR A 71 15.28 -11.74 -4.79
CA TYR A 71 14.27 -11.81 -3.73
C TYR A 71 14.17 -13.21 -3.15
N LYS A 72 14.28 -14.25 -3.99
CA LYS A 72 14.27 -15.65 -3.55
C LYS A 72 15.49 -15.95 -2.67
N GLU A 73 16.68 -15.59 -3.12
CA GLU A 73 17.92 -15.75 -2.36
C GLU A 73 17.85 -15.03 -1.01
N ARG A 74 17.39 -13.78 -1.03
CA ARG A 74 17.23 -12.97 0.19
C ARG A 74 16.22 -13.58 1.15
N PHE A 75 15.12 -14.12 0.64
CA PHE A 75 14.11 -14.81 1.44
C PHE A 75 14.68 -16.06 2.10
N GLU A 76 15.35 -16.94 1.35
CA GLU A 76 15.99 -18.15 1.89
C GLU A 76 17.03 -17.80 2.97
N LYS A 77 17.79 -16.72 2.77
CA LYS A 77 18.77 -16.22 3.75
C LYS A 77 18.14 -15.63 5.01
N ASP A 78 17.10 -14.81 4.88
CA ASP A 78 16.44 -14.17 6.04
C ASP A 78 15.65 -15.17 6.91
N PHE A 79 15.33 -16.33 6.34
CA PHE A 79 14.60 -17.40 7.00
C PHE A 79 15.45 -18.64 7.30
N SER A 80 16.74 -18.66 6.95
CA SER A 80 17.62 -19.78 7.27
C SER A 80 17.75 -19.99 8.79
N PRO A 81 17.93 -21.23 9.27
CA PRO A 81 18.09 -21.52 10.71
C PRO A 81 19.26 -20.78 11.36
N SER A 82 20.29 -20.42 10.58
CA SER A 82 21.45 -19.65 11.04
C SER A 82 21.18 -18.15 11.19
N ALA A 83 20.11 -17.64 10.58
CA ALA A 83 19.73 -16.23 10.56
C ALA A 83 18.49 -15.93 11.41
N SER A 84 17.61 -16.92 11.64
CA SER A 84 16.31 -16.75 12.32
C SER A 84 16.40 -16.16 13.72
N ASP A 85 17.52 -16.38 14.42
CA ASP A 85 17.72 -15.93 15.80
C ASP A 85 18.40 -14.56 15.93
N LYS A 86 18.86 -13.95 14.82
CA LYS A 86 19.69 -12.73 14.84
C LYS A 86 19.00 -11.46 14.33
N LYS A 87 17.89 -11.57 13.61
CA LYS A 87 17.17 -10.41 13.04
C LYS A 87 15.72 -10.38 13.51
N ALA A 88 15.23 -9.19 13.86
CA ALA A 88 13.81 -8.98 14.14
C ALA A 88 12.98 -9.24 12.87
N SER A 89 11.72 -9.66 13.04
CA SER A 89 10.82 -9.89 11.90
C SER A 89 10.65 -8.63 11.03
N SER A 90 10.66 -7.44 11.62
CA SER A 90 10.61 -6.15 10.92
C SER A 90 11.76 -5.92 9.93
N ASP A 91 12.89 -6.60 10.13
CA ASP A 91 14.10 -6.41 9.33
C ASP A 91 14.18 -7.36 8.13
N LYS A 92 13.27 -8.34 8.07
CA LYS A 92 13.22 -9.29 6.96
C LYS A 92 12.47 -8.66 5.80
N LEU A 93 13.04 -8.77 4.61
CA LEU A 93 12.51 -8.11 3.41
C LEU A 93 11.07 -8.56 3.08
N HIS A 94 10.71 -9.79 3.43
CA HIS A 94 9.35 -10.30 3.25
C HIS A 94 8.29 -9.49 4.02
N PHE A 95 8.56 -9.17 5.28
CA PHE A 95 7.61 -8.43 6.11
C PHE A 95 7.55 -6.95 5.71
N GLN A 96 8.70 -6.36 5.36
CA GLN A 96 8.77 -5.01 4.80
C GLN A 96 7.94 -4.89 3.51
N ARG A 97 8.10 -5.85 2.58
CA ARG A 97 7.28 -5.94 1.36
C ARG A 97 5.79 -6.04 1.71
N SER A 98 5.42 -6.91 2.64
CA SER A 98 4.02 -7.11 3.05
C SER A 98 3.40 -5.84 3.62
N MET A 99 4.13 -5.13 4.49
CA MET A 99 3.72 -3.85 5.07
C MET A 99 3.46 -2.80 3.99
N LEU A 100 4.40 -2.62 3.05
CA LEU A 100 4.24 -1.64 1.97
C LEU A 100 3.09 -2.02 1.03
N ASN A 101 2.93 -3.30 0.68
CA ASN A 101 1.80 -3.78 -0.10
C ASN A 101 0.45 -3.41 0.56
N ASN A 102 0.31 -3.66 1.86
CA ASN A 102 -0.91 -3.33 2.61
C ASN A 102 -1.18 -1.82 2.64
N PHE A 103 -0.14 -1.01 2.82
CA PHE A 103 -0.25 0.44 2.76
C PHE A 103 -0.76 0.93 1.41
N PHE A 104 -0.10 0.57 0.30
CA PHE A 104 -0.48 1.03 -1.03
C PHE A 104 -1.83 0.46 -1.49
N TRP A 105 -2.21 -0.72 -1.00
CA TRP A 105 -3.55 -1.24 -1.20
C TRP A 105 -4.62 -0.43 -0.46
N GLY A 106 -4.33 -0.04 0.79
CA GLY A 106 -5.15 0.92 1.54
C GLY A 106 -5.27 2.26 0.81
N LEU A 107 -4.15 2.78 0.31
CA LEU A 107 -4.08 4.03 -0.44
C LEU A 107 -4.94 3.99 -1.70
N ASN A 108 -4.86 2.89 -2.47
CA ASN A 108 -5.72 2.66 -3.62
C ASN A 108 -7.22 2.62 -3.24
N SER A 109 -7.55 2.00 -2.10
CA SER A 109 -8.92 1.93 -1.61
C SER A 109 -9.46 3.34 -1.30
N CYS A 110 -8.65 4.21 -0.70
CA CYS A 110 -9.00 5.62 -0.46
C CYS A 110 -9.11 6.41 -1.78
N ALA A 111 -8.22 6.18 -2.75
CA ALA A 111 -8.29 6.83 -4.05
C ALA A 111 -9.56 6.44 -4.84
N LYS A 112 -10.08 5.23 -4.63
CA LYS A 112 -11.32 4.76 -5.26
C LYS A 112 -12.59 5.24 -4.57
N SER A 113 -12.54 5.53 -3.26
CA SER A 113 -13.74 5.92 -2.51
C SER A 113 -14.19 7.35 -2.79
N SER A 114 -13.29 8.25 -3.17
CA SER A 114 -13.64 9.64 -3.46
C SER A 114 -12.63 10.32 -4.38
N LEU A 115 -13.13 11.13 -5.32
CA LEU A 115 -12.30 12.02 -6.15
C LEU A 115 -11.50 13.02 -5.30
N PHE A 116 -12.04 13.47 -4.17
CA PHE A 116 -11.33 14.37 -3.26
C PHE A 116 -10.12 13.69 -2.64
N LEU A 117 -10.28 12.46 -2.14
CA LEU A 117 -9.16 11.68 -1.60
C LEU A 117 -8.15 11.32 -2.68
N ARG A 118 -8.59 10.97 -3.87
CA ARG A 118 -7.69 10.76 -5.02
C ARG A 118 -6.85 12.00 -5.31
N HIS A 119 -7.46 13.19 -5.27
CA HIS A 119 -6.78 14.45 -5.47
C HIS A 119 -5.79 14.76 -4.33
N LYS A 120 -6.19 14.52 -3.07
CA LYS A 120 -5.33 14.66 -1.88
C LYS A 120 -4.09 13.76 -1.99
N ILE A 121 -4.29 12.47 -2.29
CA ILE A 121 -3.22 11.49 -2.53
C ILE A 121 -2.27 11.96 -3.62
N LYS A 122 -2.80 12.41 -4.76
CA LYS A 122 -1.97 12.92 -5.87
C LYS A 122 -1.08 14.09 -5.45
N ASN A 123 -1.53 14.91 -4.50
CA ASN A 123 -0.82 16.11 -4.07
C ASN A 123 0.16 15.89 -2.90
N GLU A 124 -0.07 14.87 -2.08
CA GLU A 124 0.71 14.57 -0.86
C GLU A 124 1.83 13.56 -1.09
N PHE A 125 1.70 12.69 -2.10
CA PHE A 125 2.73 11.72 -2.47
C PHE A 125 3.49 12.14 -3.72
N THR A 126 4.68 11.57 -3.91
CA THR A 126 5.62 11.93 -4.96
C THR A 126 5.85 10.78 -5.94
N ARG A 127 6.70 11.04 -6.93
CA ARG A 127 7.16 10.01 -7.87
C ARG A 127 7.95 8.91 -7.20
N ASN A 128 8.58 9.17 -6.05
CA ASN A 128 9.36 8.16 -5.33
C ASN A 128 8.46 7.00 -4.87
N GLU A 129 7.27 7.30 -4.35
CA GLU A 129 6.29 6.29 -3.97
C GLU A 129 5.77 5.51 -5.19
N ALA A 130 5.69 6.16 -6.35
CA ALA A 130 5.41 5.46 -7.61
C ALA A 130 6.51 4.43 -7.93
N TYR A 131 7.79 4.79 -7.78
CA TYR A 131 8.89 3.85 -8.00
C TYR A 131 8.87 2.68 -7.00
N ILE A 132 8.52 2.93 -5.74
CA ILE A 132 8.33 1.86 -4.76
C ILE A 132 7.20 0.92 -5.21
N CYS A 133 6.05 1.46 -5.65
CA CYS A 133 4.97 0.64 -6.21
C CYS A 133 5.46 -0.22 -7.38
N LYS A 134 6.30 0.33 -8.26
CA LYS A 134 6.89 -0.42 -9.39
C LYS A 134 7.74 -1.59 -8.89
N ILE A 135 8.64 -1.38 -7.92
CA ILE A 135 9.47 -2.46 -7.35
C ILE A 135 8.58 -3.54 -6.74
N LEU A 136 7.58 -3.15 -5.93
CA LEU A 136 6.65 -4.09 -5.30
C LEU A 136 5.86 -4.92 -6.33
N ILE A 137 5.45 -4.34 -7.46
CA ILE A 137 4.79 -5.06 -8.55
C ILE A 137 5.69 -6.20 -9.05
N TYR A 138 6.97 -5.93 -9.32
CA TYR A 138 7.90 -6.97 -9.78
C TYR A 138 8.17 -8.03 -8.70
N MET A 139 8.30 -7.63 -7.44
CA MET A 139 8.45 -8.58 -6.32
C MET A 139 7.22 -9.49 -6.16
N ASN A 140 6.01 -8.95 -6.35
CA ASN A 140 4.77 -9.72 -6.29
C ASN A 140 4.65 -10.65 -7.50
N LEU A 141 4.96 -10.16 -8.71
CA LEU A 141 4.97 -10.99 -9.92
C LEU A 141 5.92 -12.18 -9.78
N ALA A 142 7.11 -11.98 -9.21
CA ALA A 142 8.06 -13.07 -8.96
C ALA A 142 7.44 -14.20 -8.12
N VAL A 143 6.73 -13.83 -7.05
CA VAL A 143 6.03 -14.79 -6.19
C VAL A 143 4.84 -15.45 -6.89
N ASP A 144 4.08 -14.68 -7.66
CA ASP A 144 2.87 -15.19 -8.33
C ASP A 144 3.20 -16.14 -9.49
N SER A 145 4.30 -15.88 -10.19
CA SER A 145 4.73 -16.66 -11.34
C SER A 145 5.38 -17.99 -10.96
N ASN A 146 5.80 -18.16 -9.70
CA ASN A 146 6.52 -19.33 -9.25
C ASN A 146 5.81 -19.97 -8.04
N PRO A 147 5.01 -21.04 -8.24
CA PRO A 147 4.33 -21.73 -7.15
C PRO A 147 5.30 -22.39 -6.15
N ASP A 148 6.57 -22.54 -6.53
CA ASP A 148 7.63 -23.14 -5.72
C ASP A 148 8.51 -22.09 -5.04
N PHE A 149 8.21 -20.79 -5.19
CA PHE A 149 9.03 -19.69 -4.67
C PHE A 149 9.36 -19.85 -3.18
N PHE A 150 8.41 -20.39 -2.41
CA PHE A 150 8.59 -20.65 -0.98
C PHE A 150 8.55 -22.13 -0.58
N LYS A 151 8.52 -23.08 -1.53
CA LYS A 151 8.36 -24.52 -1.21
C LYS A 151 9.53 -25.12 -0.46
N ASN A 152 10.76 -24.70 -0.76
CA ASN A 152 11.96 -25.16 -0.03
C ASN A 152 12.08 -24.58 1.39
N VAL A 153 11.13 -23.74 1.78
CA VAL A 153 11.09 -22.99 3.03
C VAL A 153 9.81 -23.34 3.82
N SER A 154 9.05 -24.36 3.40
CA SER A 154 7.79 -24.78 4.02
C SER A 154 7.93 -25.26 5.47
N ASP A 155 9.13 -25.70 5.85
CA ASP A 155 9.45 -26.11 7.24
C ASP A 155 9.59 -24.90 8.17
N ILE A 156 9.71 -23.70 7.60
CA ILE A 156 9.87 -22.45 8.31
C ILE A 156 8.47 -21.88 8.53
N LYS A 157 8.05 -21.77 9.79
CA LYS A 157 6.77 -21.14 10.14
C LYS A 157 6.82 -19.65 9.76
N TYR A 158 6.28 -19.30 8.61
CA TYR A 158 5.97 -17.92 8.24
C TYR A 158 4.49 -17.83 7.86
N GLU A 159 3.86 -16.68 8.13
CA GLU A 159 2.51 -16.44 7.64
C GLU A 159 2.58 -16.27 6.11
N PRO A 160 1.92 -17.16 5.32
CA PRO A 160 1.90 -16.98 3.89
C PRO A 160 1.22 -15.66 3.57
N MET A 161 1.87 -14.81 2.78
CA MET A 161 1.29 -13.54 2.36
C MET A 161 -0.07 -13.85 1.68
N PRO A 162 -1.16 -13.16 2.04
CA PRO A 162 -2.46 -13.39 1.41
C PRO A 162 -2.30 -13.26 -0.10
N LYS A 163 -2.96 -14.17 -0.85
CA LYS A 163 -2.85 -14.23 -2.32
C LYS A 163 -2.96 -12.81 -2.90
N THR A 164 -1.90 -12.38 -3.56
CA THR A 164 -1.68 -11.09 -4.26
C THR A 164 -2.70 -10.77 -5.35
N LYS A 165 -3.68 -11.63 -5.61
CA LYS A 165 -4.64 -11.50 -6.72
C LYS A 165 -5.48 -10.23 -6.50
N GLY A 166 -5.12 -9.16 -7.20
CA GLY A 166 -5.70 -7.81 -7.07
C GLY A 166 -4.75 -6.77 -6.44
N MET A 167 -3.72 -7.19 -5.72
CA MET A 167 -2.69 -6.32 -5.12
C MET A 167 -1.92 -5.57 -6.21
N ASN A 168 -1.44 -6.28 -7.25
CA ASN A 168 -0.73 -5.65 -8.36
C ASN A 168 -1.59 -4.65 -9.13
N ASN A 169 -2.91 -4.87 -9.24
CA ASN A 169 -3.79 -3.88 -9.86
C ASN A 169 -3.94 -2.63 -8.98
N SER A 170 -3.99 -2.80 -7.65
CA SER A 170 -3.99 -1.68 -6.72
C SER A 170 -2.69 -0.88 -6.81
N LEU A 171 -1.54 -1.55 -6.81
CA LEU A 171 -0.23 -0.91 -6.97
C LEU A 171 -0.10 -0.19 -8.32
N LYS A 172 -0.57 -0.81 -9.42
CA LYS A 172 -0.58 -0.19 -10.75
C LYS A 172 -1.43 1.08 -10.76
N ASN A 173 -2.61 1.07 -10.14
CA ASN A 173 -3.45 2.27 -10.09
C ASN A 173 -2.78 3.41 -9.29
N VAL A 174 -2.15 3.09 -8.16
CA VAL A 174 -1.39 4.09 -7.38
C VAL A 174 -0.20 4.60 -8.19
N TYR A 175 0.56 3.71 -8.84
CA TYR A 175 1.64 4.09 -9.74
C TYR A 175 1.16 5.07 -10.81
N GLU A 176 0.05 4.78 -11.48
CA GLU A 176 -0.53 5.66 -12.51
C GLU A 176 -0.97 7.02 -11.97
N ILE A 177 -1.45 7.09 -10.72
CA ILE A 177 -1.79 8.36 -10.07
C ILE A 177 -0.53 9.21 -9.80
N LEU A 178 0.58 8.55 -9.44
CA LEU A 178 1.77 9.22 -8.89
C LEU A 178 2.94 9.38 -9.87
N LYS A 179 3.01 8.60 -10.96
CA LYS A 179 4.17 8.53 -11.87
C LYS A 179 4.55 9.87 -12.51
N ASP A 180 3.57 10.75 -12.71
CA ASP A 180 3.73 12.05 -13.35
C ASP A 180 3.85 13.20 -12.33
N GLN A 181 3.95 12.89 -11.03
CA GLN A 181 4.20 13.91 -10.02
C GLN A 181 5.64 14.41 -10.15
N THR A 182 5.80 15.72 -10.36
CA THR A 182 7.11 16.38 -10.50
C THR A 182 7.60 17.03 -9.21
N ARG A 183 6.81 16.95 -8.13
CA ARG A 183 7.18 17.49 -6.83
C ARG A 183 8.33 16.67 -6.25
N TRP A 184 9.49 17.31 -6.12
CA TRP A 184 10.52 16.90 -5.19
C TRP A 184 10.06 17.29 -3.79
N ILE A 185 10.36 16.44 -2.80
CA ILE A 185 9.99 16.59 -1.39
C ILE A 185 10.10 18.07 -0.97
N LYS A 186 9.02 18.63 -0.39
CA LYS A 186 9.06 19.95 0.25
C LYS A 186 9.75 19.87 1.60
#